data_AF-A0A1F8LJV1-F1
#
_entry.id   AF-A0A1F8LJV1-F1
#
_cell.length_a   1.000
_cell.length_b   1.000
_cell.length_c   1.000
_cell.angle_alpha   90.00
_cell.angle_beta   90.00
_cell.angle_gamma   90.00
#
_symmetry.space_group_name_H-M   'P 1'
#
loop_
_entity.id
_entity.type
_entity.pdbx_description
1 polymer ?
#
loop_
_entity_poly.entity_id
_entity_poly.type
_entity_poly.pdbx_seq_one_letter_code
_entity_poly.pdbx_strand_id
1 'polypeptide(L)'
;MSAARAGDGATSIVIDGIGGQGVRVIGNTMALLLDHMGYEVTLLYDYDSSVRGGMSVAFLKYGRQPIDNPVVEVADVTLRLGDRGPGHLESRYVVSDIDLVKPGEDAEEIPFLELGVREFGRDLFGNMIALGRLLRLAGVEFNDEDLAPALPRRYQAENMAAVRYGYALTDEQIRHIVPEQAAAEFAEDYAEAIAAGHPPKEAIELAGTPRDDAAWAG
;
A
#
# COMPACT_ATOMS: atom_id res chain seq x y z
N MET A 1 9.39 0.98 -18.16
CA MET A 1 10.01 1.20 -16.84
C MET A 1 11.05 0.13 -16.58
N SER A 2 12.26 0.51 -16.20
CA SER A 2 13.30 -0.44 -15.80
C SER A 2 12.93 -0.93 -14.41
N ALA A 3 12.62 -2.22 -14.27
CA ALA A 3 12.50 -2.89 -12.97
C ALA A 3 13.70 -2.52 -12.09
N ALA A 4 13.47 -2.39 -10.78
CA ALA A 4 14.52 -2.26 -9.79
C ALA A 4 15.63 -3.27 -10.14
N ARG A 5 16.80 -2.77 -10.54
CA ARG A 5 17.90 -3.64 -10.94
C ARG A 5 18.37 -4.35 -9.68
N ALA A 6 18.01 -5.62 -9.56
CA ALA A 6 18.66 -6.57 -8.69
C ALA A 6 20.12 -6.72 -9.15
N GLY A 7 20.96 -5.72 -8.85
CA GLY A 7 22.39 -5.79 -9.01
C GLY A 7 22.98 -6.07 -7.64
N ASP A 8 23.59 -7.24 -7.45
CA ASP A 8 24.53 -7.69 -6.39
C ASP A 8 24.32 -7.26 -4.91
N GLY A 9 23.27 -6.52 -4.57
CA GLY A 9 22.96 -5.96 -3.26
C GLY A 9 21.49 -6.17 -2.90
N ALA A 10 21.20 -6.13 -1.59
CA ALA A 10 19.85 -6.30 -1.08
C ALA A 10 18.93 -5.17 -1.54
N THR A 11 17.72 -5.52 -2.01
CA THR A 11 16.66 -4.56 -2.32
C THR A 11 16.06 -4.03 -1.04
N SER A 12 15.81 -2.72 -1.00
CA SER A 12 15.26 -2.02 0.16
C SER A 12 13.89 -1.43 -0.14
N ILE A 13 12.93 -1.71 0.73
CA ILE A 13 11.55 -1.23 0.65
C ILE A 13 11.23 -0.49 1.94
N VAL A 14 10.51 0.63 1.80
CA VAL A 14 9.88 1.29 2.94
C VAL A 14 8.38 1.32 2.75
N ILE A 15 7.65 1.10 3.84
CA ILE A 15 6.20 1.23 3.86
C ILE A 15 5.87 2.19 5.00
N ASP A 16 5.26 3.33 4.71
CA ASP A 16 4.87 4.30 5.72
C ASP A 16 3.37 4.58 5.69
N GLY A 17 2.82 4.88 6.86
CA GLY A 17 1.42 5.20 7.01
C GLY A 17 1.03 5.41 8.46
N ILE A 18 -0.27 5.32 8.70
CA ILE A 18 -0.91 5.55 9.99
C ILE A 18 -1.48 4.23 10.51
N GLY A 19 -1.51 4.06 11.83
CA GLY A 19 -2.11 2.91 12.49
C GLY A 19 -3.54 2.63 11.96
N GLY A 20 -3.73 1.44 11.39
CA GLY A 20 -4.98 1.01 10.75
C GLY A 20 -4.87 0.75 9.25
N GLN A 21 -3.92 1.39 8.55
CA GLN A 21 -3.78 1.26 7.08
C GLN A 21 -3.09 -0.03 6.62
N GLY A 22 -2.58 -0.84 7.54
CA GLY A 22 -2.04 -2.17 7.22
C GLY A 22 -0.54 -2.25 6.99
N VAL A 23 0.25 -1.21 7.34
CA VAL A 23 1.74 -1.21 7.22
C VAL A 23 2.37 -2.52 7.73
N ARG A 24 2.01 -2.96 8.94
CA ARG A 24 2.51 -4.23 9.52
C ARG A 24 2.01 -5.48 8.80
N VAL A 25 0.81 -5.44 8.23
CA VAL A 25 0.26 -6.57 7.48
C VAL A 25 1.02 -6.74 6.18
N ILE A 26 1.19 -5.65 5.42
CA ILE A 26 1.95 -5.63 4.17
C ILE A 26 3.40 -6.07 4.41
N GLY A 27 4.09 -5.43 5.36
CA GLY A 27 5.49 -5.72 5.66
C GLY A 27 5.71 -7.18 6.08
N ASN A 28 4.89 -7.70 7.01
CA ASN A 28 5.02 -9.10 7.44
C ASN A 28 4.69 -10.10 6.33
N THR A 29 3.61 -9.87 5.57
CA THR A 29 3.23 -10.78 4.48
C THR A 29 4.30 -10.80 3.38
N MET A 30 4.87 -9.65 3.01
CA MET A 30 5.96 -9.61 2.04
C MET A 30 7.21 -10.32 2.57
N ALA A 31 7.59 -10.07 3.83
CA ALA A 31 8.76 -10.72 4.43
C ALA A 31 8.61 -12.25 4.52
N LEU A 32 7.44 -12.76 4.92
CA LEU A 32 7.17 -14.19 4.98
C LEU A 32 7.16 -14.83 3.59
N LEU A 33 6.59 -14.15 2.59
CA LEU A 33 6.64 -14.61 1.19
C LEU A 33 8.10 -14.75 0.74
N LEU A 34 8.91 -13.71 0.94
CA LEU A 34 10.31 -13.70 0.55
C LEU A 34 11.13 -14.78 1.27
N ASP A 35 10.89 -14.99 2.57
CA ASP A 35 11.51 -16.05 3.36
C ASP A 35 11.18 -17.45 2.79
N HIS A 36 9.90 -17.71 2.50
CA HIS A 36 9.49 -18.97 1.86
C HIS A 36 10.14 -19.20 0.50
N MET A 37 10.39 -18.12 -0.25
CA MET A 37 11.08 -18.16 -1.54
C MET A 37 12.62 -18.26 -1.42
N GLY A 38 13.15 -18.39 -0.20
CA GLY A 38 14.58 -18.56 0.07
C GLY A 38 15.39 -17.27 -0.08
N TYR A 39 14.80 -16.12 0.26
CA TYR A 39 15.56 -14.88 0.44
C TYR A 39 15.98 -14.72 1.90
N GLU A 40 17.12 -14.08 2.10
CA GLU A 40 17.47 -13.49 3.38
C GLU A 40 16.67 -12.19 3.52
N VAL A 41 16.03 -11.99 4.68
CA VAL A 41 15.11 -10.86 4.91
C VAL A 41 15.37 -10.23 6.27
N THR A 42 15.43 -8.90 6.31
CA THR A 42 15.37 -8.11 7.54
C THR A 42 14.15 -7.21 7.47
N LEU A 43 13.34 -7.21 8.53
CA LEU A 43 12.17 -6.38 8.66
C LEU A 43 12.23 -5.64 10.00
N LEU A 44 12.29 -4.32 9.95
CA LEU A 44 12.29 -3.44 11.11
C LEU A 44 11.02 -2.60 11.10
N TYR A 45 10.50 -2.31 12.29
CA TYR A 45 9.36 -1.41 12.46
C TYR A 45 9.77 -0.22 13.30
N ASP A 46 9.36 0.95 12.85
CA ASP A 46 9.34 2.17 13.66
C ASP A 46 7.88 2.61 13.83
N TYR A 47 7.48 2.88 15.06
CA TYR A 47 6.10 3.26 15.36
C TYR A 47 6.05 4.17 16.57
N ASP A 48 5.10 5.11 16.52
CA ASP A 48 4.83 5.95 17.68
C ASP A 48 4.17 5.11 18.80
N SER A 49 4.49 5.44 20.05
CA SER A 49 3.85 4.94 21.27
C SER A 49 2.34 5.19 21.37
N SER A 50 1.80 6.09 20.53
CA SER A 50 0.37 6.42 20.51
C SER A 50 -0.53 5.24 20.09
N VAL A 51 -1.62 5.03 20.85
CA VAL A 51 -2.48 3.84 20.75
C VAL A 51 -3.39 3.85 19.51
N ARG A 52 -3.60 5.02 18.88
CA ARG A 52 -4.37 5.21 17.63
C ARG A 52 -3.83 6.42 16.86
N GLY A 53 -3.81 6.33 15.53
CA GLY A 53 -3.42 7.44 14.66
C GLY A 53 -1.91 7.73 14.64
N GLY A 54 -1.10 6.90 15.31
CA GLY A 54 0.35 7.02 15.29
C GLY A 54 0.96 6.66 13.96
N MET A 55 2.13 7.23 13.69
CA MET A 55 3.02 6.81 12.62
C MET A 55 3.33 5.32 12.75
N SER A 56 3.30 4.61 11.63
CA SER A 56 3.81 3.25 11.48
C SER A 56 4.64 3.17 10.22
N VAL A 57 5.90 2.75 10.37
CA VAL A 57 6.84 2.56 9.27
C VAL A 57 7.42 1.16 9.33
N ALA A 58 7.53 0.51 8.17
CA ALA A 58 8.25 -0.74 8.00
C ALA A 58 9.45 -0.52 7.07
N PHE A 59 10.62 -0.99 7.49
CA PHE A 59 11.82 -1.03 6.67
C PHE A 59 12.13 -2.48 6.36
N LEU A 60 12.02 -2.86 5.10
CA LEU A 60 12.24 -4.22 4.63
C LEU A 60 13.48 -4.23 3.72
N LYS A 61 14.43 -5.10 4.01
CA LYS A 61 15.57 -5.38 3.15
C LYS A 61 15.60 -6.86 2.83
N TYR A 62 15.86 -7.21 1.58
CA TYR A 62 15.89 -8.61 1.16
C TYR A 62 16.92 -8.87 0.05
N GLY A 63 17.49 -10.07 0.03
CA GLY A 63 18.49 -10.47 -0.95
C GLY A 63 18.74 -11.97 -0.98
N ARG A 64 19.57 -12.43 -1.90
CA ARG A 64 20.01 -13.84 -1.98
C ARG A 64 21.26 -14.14 -1.15
N GLN A 65 21.83 -13.12 -0.53
CA GLN A 65 22.98 -13.20 0.35
C GLN A 65 22.59 -12.65 1.74
N PRO A 66 23.31 -13.06 2.80
CA PRO A 66 23.09 -12.52 4.14
C PRO A 66 23.09 -10.99 4.17
N ILE A 67 22.22 -10.42 5.00
CA ILE A 67 22.07 -8.98 5.14
C ILE A 67 22.91 -8.52 6.33
N ASP A 68 24.07 -7.94 6.04
CA ASP A 68 24.99 -7.44 7.08
C ASP A 68 24.50 -6.14 7.76
N ASN A 69 23.79 -5.29 7.02
CA ASN A 69 23.28 -4.01 7.51
C ASN A 69 21.78 -3.82 7.17
N PRO A 70 20.89 -3.87 8.17
CA PRO A 70 19.44 -3.72 7.96
C PRO A 70 18.99 -2.25 7.79
N VAL A 71 19.88 -1.26 7.99
CA VAL A 71 19.53 0.17 7.87
C VAL A 71 19.24 0.51 6.41
N VAL A 72 18.14 1.23 6.17
CA VAL A 72 17.75 1.76 4.85
C VAL A 72 18.02 3.26 4.82
N GLU A 73 18.95 3.68 3.95
CA GLU A 73 19.24 5.10 3.71
C GLU A 73 18.50 5.61 2.47
N VAL A 74 18.46 4.79 1.42
CA VAL A 74 17.71 5.03 0.19
C VAL A 74 16.84 3.81 -0.10
N ALA A 75 15.54 4.00 -0.19
CA ALA A 75 14.59 2.95 -0.57
C ALA A 75 14.57 2.78 -2.09
N ASP A 76 14.59 1.54 -2.57
CA ASP A 76 14.37 1.26 -4.00
C ASP A 76 12.91 1.50 -4.37
N VAL A 77 11.98 1.13 -3.48
CA VAL A 77 10.56 1.46 -3.59
C VAL A 77 10.02 1.86 -2.22
N THR A 78 9.29 2.96 -2.16
CA THR A 78 8.50 3.36 -0.99
C THR A 78 7.03 3.23 -1.29
N LEU A 79 6.31 2.49 -0.42
CA LEU A 79 4.85 2.46 -0.38
C LEU A 79 4.35 3.46 0.67
N ARG A 80 3.74 4.55 0.22
CA ARG A 80 3.25 5.62 1.10
C ARG A 80 1.74 5.59 1.23
N LEU A 81 1.24 5.12 2.37
CA LEU A 81 -0.18 5.06 2.70
C LEU A 81 -0.65 6.29 3.49
N GLY A 82 0.27 7.06 4.08
CA GLY A 82 -0.04 8.34 4.72
C GLY A 82 1.21 9.18 4.94
N ASP A 83 1.09 10.51 5.02
CA ASP A 83 2.24 11.43 5.13
C ASP A 83 2.81 11.48 6.57
N ARG A 84 3.34 10.35 7.03
CA ARG A 84 3.97 10.22 8.35
C ARG A 84 5.33 9.53 8.31
N GLY A 85 5.83 9.13 7.14
CA GLY A 85 7.16 8.56 6.99
C GLY A 85 8.30 9.49 7.38
N PRO A 86 9.53 8.96 7.49
CA PRO A 86 10.70 9.74 7.87
C PRO A 86 11.02 10.79 6.78
N GLY A 87 10.95 12.07 7.12
CA GLY A 87 11.16 13.16 6.14
C GLY A 87 12.58 13.26 5.54
N HIS A 88 13.54 12.48 6.05
CA HIS A 88 14.91 12.42 5.56
C HIS A 88 15.18 11.20 4.65
N LEU A 89 14.20 10.31 4.47
CA LEU A 89 14.36 9.10 3.67
C LEU A 89 14.29 9.43 2.17
N GLU A 90 15.32 9.06 1.43
CA GLU A 90 15.30 9.14 -0.03
C GLU A 90 14.65 7.89 -0.63
N SER A 91 13.89 8.07 -1.72
CA SER A 91 13.22 6.99 -2.43
C SER A 91 13.55 7.07 -3.92
N ARG A 92 13.91 5.94 -4.54
CA ARG A 92 14.11 5.88 -6.00
C ARG A 92 12.79 5.92 -6.76
N TYR A 93 11.76 5.28 -6.20
CA TYR A 93 10.41 5.26 -6.74
C TYR A 93 9.39 5.25 -5.59
N VAL A 94 8.27 5.94 -5.77
CA VAL A 94 7.18 5.98 -4.79
C VAL A 94 5.90 5.44 -5.41
N VAL A 95 5.25 4.50 -4.73
CA VAL A 95 3.85 4.17 -4.97
C VAL A 95 3.07 4.65 -3.76
N SER A 96 2.03 5.44 -3.95
CA SER A 96 1.30 6.00 -2.82
C SER A 96 -0.20 5.90 -2.97
N ASP A 97 -0.90 6.09 -1.84
CA ASP A 97 -2.29 6.53 -1.89
C ASP A 97 -2.39 7.93 -2.50
N ILE A 98 -3.61 8.36 -2.82
CA ILE A 98 -3.88 9.66 -3.47
C ILE A 98 -3.42 10.83 -2.57
N ASP A 99 -2.90 11.88 -3.20
CA ASP A 99 -2.45 13.14 -2.58
C ASP A 99 -1.24 13.02 -1.65
N LEU A 100 -0.45 11.96 -1.83
CA LEU A 100 0.73 11.69 -0.99
C LEU A 100 2.06 11.80 -1.75
N VAL A 101 2.04 11.96 -3.07
CA VAL A 101 3.26 12.20 -3.86
C VAL A 101 3.80 13.60 -3.58
N LYS A 102 5.12 13.69 -3.36
CA LYS A 102 5.81 14.96 -3.10
C LYS A 102 6.38 15.53 -4.40
N PRO A 103 6.50 16.86 -4.54
CA PRO A 103 7.05 17.48 -5.74
C PRO A 103 8.44 16.94 -6.10
N GLY A 104 8.59 16.46 -7.32
CA GLY A 104 9.86 15.96 -7.85
C GLY A 104 10.15 14.48 -7.62
N GLU A 105 9.25 13.72 -6.98
CA GLU A 105 9.35 12.27 -6.88
C GLU A 105 8.99 11.58 -8.22
N ASP A 106 9.69 10.49 -8.55
CA ASP A 106 9.25 9.53 -9.57
C ASP A 106 8.25 8.59 -8.92
N ALA A 107 6.97 8.71 -9.28
CA ALA A 107 5.90 8.13 -8.50
C ALA A 107 4.63 7.77 -9.28
N GLU A 108 3.80 6.95 -8.65
CA GLU A 108 2.43 6.65 -9.05
C GLU A 108 1.48 6.69 -7.85
N GLU A 109 0.24 7.09 -8.10
CA GLU A 109 -0.83 7.15 -7.09
C GLU A 109 -1.92 6.13 -7.41
N ILE A 110 -2.39 5.44 -6.37
CA ILE A 110 -3.42 4.42 -6.47
C ILE A 110 -4.37 4.56 -5.27
N PRO A 111 -5.68 4.69 -5.47
CA PRO A 111 -6.64 4.83 -4.38
C PRO A 111 -6.91 3.47 -3.74
N PHE A 112 -5.96 2.96 -2.95
CA PHE A 112 -5.96 1.58 -2.47
C PHE A 112 -7.21 1.23 -1.67
N LEU A 113 -7.63 2.13 -0.79
CA LEU A 113 -8.82 1.96 0.03
C LEU A 113 -10.08 1.86 -0.84
N GLU A 114 -10.26 2.80 -1.77
CA GLU A 114 -11.38 2.81 -2.71
C GLU A 114 -11.41 1.53 -3.55
N LEU A 115 -10.27 1.10 -4.08
CA LEU A 115 -10.19 -0.14 -4.84
C LEU A 115 -10.51 -1.37 -4.00
N GLY A 116 -10.05 -1.43 -2.74
CA GLY A 116 -10.40 -2.50 -1.82
C GLY A 116 -11.91 -2.57 -1.57
N VAL A 117 -12.53 -1.41 -1.41
CA VAL A 117 -13.98 -1.25 -1.32
C VAL A 117 -14.68 -1.70 -2.60
N ARG A 118 -14.30 -1.15 -3.75
CA ARG A 118 -15.03 -1.26 -5.00
C ARG A 118 -14.96 -2.66 -5.58
N GLU A 119 -13.77 -3.24 -5.53
CA GLU A 119 -13.48 -4.54 -6.15
C GLU A 119 -13.68 -5.72 -5.18
N PHE A 120 -13.52 -5.49 -3.86
CA PHE A 120 -13.56 -6.56 -2.84
C PHE A 120 -14.54 -6.31 -1.69
N GLY A 121 -15.27 -5.20 -1.71
CA GLY A 121 -16.35 -4.87 -0.77
C GLY A 121 -15.90 -4.37 0.61
N ARG A 122 -14.59 -4.22 0.85
CA ARG A 122 -14.05 -3.77 2.16
C ARG A 122 -12.73 -3.03 2.01
N ASP A 123 -12.60 -1.94 2.77
CA ASP A 123 -11.38 -1.13 2.92
C ASP A 123 -10.12 -1.95 3.25
N LEU A 124 -10.23 -2.97 4.10
CA LEU A 124 -9.10 -3.78 4.53
C LEU A 124 -8.36 -4.46 3.38
N PHE A 125 -9.00 -4.67 2.23
CA PHE A 125 -8.37 -5.28 1.06
C PHE A 125 -7.47 -4.32 0.29
N GLY A 126 -7.57 -3.01 0.54
CA GLY A 126 -6.67 -2.01 -0.05
C GLY A 126 -5.20 -2.29 0.26
N ASN A 127 -4.90 -2.78 1.49
CA ASN A 127 -3.53 -3.14 1.85
C ASN A 127 -2.99 -4.33 1.05
N MET A 128 -3.85 -5.27 0.62
CA MET A 128 -3.45 -6.41 -0.19
C MET A 128 -3.26 -6.00 -1.65
N ILE A 129 -4.06 -5.06 -2.15
CA ILE A 129 -3.83 -4.43 -3.47
C ILE A 129 -2.48 -3.69 -3.46
N ALA A 130 -2.20 -2.92 -2.40
CA ALA A 130 -0.93 -2.24 -2.22
C ALA A 130 0.26 -3.21 -2.18
N LEU A 131 0.14 -4.32 -1.44
CA LEU A 131 1.13 -5.39 -1.46
C LEU A 131 1.36 -5.95 -2.87
N GLY A 132 0.28 -6.23 -3.61
CA GLY A 132 0.36 -6.70 -4.98
C GLY A 132 1.14 -5.76 -5.89
N ARG A 133 0.83 -4.46 -5.84
CA ARG A 133 1.54 -3.48 -6.65
C ARG A 133 3.00 -3.32 -6.22
N LEU A 134 3.26 -3.34 -4.92
CA LEU A 134 4.62 -3.29 -4.37
C LEU A 134 5.49 -4.47 -4.87
N LEU A 135 4.95 -5.70 -4.86
CA LEU A 135 5.64 -6.89 -5.40
C LEU A 135 5.98 -6.72 -6.89
N ARG A 136 5.06 -6.14 -7.66
CA ARG A 136 5.25 -5.87 -9.09
C ARG A 136 6.38 -4.87 -9.36
N LEU A 137 6.42 -3.79 -8.58
CA LEU A 137 7.46 -2.75 -8.69
C LEU A 137 8.82 -3.24 -8.21
N ALA A 138 8.82 -4.08 -7.17
CA ALA A 138 10.01 -4.72 -6.62
C ALA A 138 10.54 -5.88 -7.49
N GLY A 139 9.85 -6.24 -8.58
CA GLY A 139 10.24 -7.31 -9.49
C GLY A 139 10.17 -8.70 -8.85
N VAL A 140 9.31 -8.88 -7.85
CA VAL A 140 9.12 -10.15 -7.15
C VAL A 140 7.99 -10.92 -7.83
N GLU A 141 8.34 -11.96 -8.56
CA GLU A 141 7.40 -12.95 -9.09
C GLU A 141 7.06 -13.97 -8.00
N PHE A 142 5.80 -14.35 -7.86
CA PHE A 142 5.37 -15.33 -6.87
C PHE A 142 4.33 -16.30 -7.45
N ASN A 143 4.14 -17.43 -6.79
CA ASN A 143 3.03 -18.34 -7.04
C ASN A 143 2.12 -18.41 -5.80
N ASP A 144 0.96 -19.05 -5.94
CA ASP A 144 -0.01 -19.18 -4.86
C ASP A 144 0.49 -20.03 -3.70
N GLU A 145 1.34 -21.02 -3.96
CA GLU A 145 1.86 -21.94 -2.95
C GLU A 145 2.79 -21.21 -1.98
N ASP A 146 3.58 -20.26 -2.49
CA ASP A 146 4.47 -19.41 -1.70
C ASP A 146 3.69 -18.29 -0.96
N LEU A 147 2.71 -17.68 -1.64
CA LEU A 147 1.97 -16.54 -1.09
C LEU A 147 0.90 -16.95 -0.09
N ALA A 148 0.13 -18.01 -0.34
CA ALA A 148 -0.95 -18.45 0.55
C ALA A 148 -0.53 -18.58 2.03
N PRO A 149 0.60 -19.23 2.38
CA PRO A 149 1.02 -19.35 3.78
C PRO A 149 1.50 -18.02 4.40
N ALA A 150 1.88 -17.02 3.60
CA ALA A 150 2.28 -15.69 4.06
C ALA A 150 1.07 -14.75 4.30
N LEU A 151 -0.07 -15.03 3.67
CA LEU A 151 -1.28 -14.22 3.79
C LEU A 151 -1.94 -14.34 5.18
N PRO A 152 -2.64 -13.29 5.64
CA PRO A 152 -3.51 -13.40 6.80
C PRO A 152 -4.54 -14.51 6.62
N ARG A 153 -4.74 -15.34 7.66
CA ARG A 153 -5.70 -16.46 7.64
C ARG A 153 -7.14 -16.02 7.42
N ARG A 154 -7.50 -14.82 7.86
CA ARG A 154 -8.85 -14.28 7.69
C ARG A 154 -9.00 -13.72 6.27
N TYR A 155 -10.04 -14.14 5.56
CA TYR A 155 -10.30 -13.75 4.16
C TYR A 155 -9.16 -14.14 3.21
N GLN A 156 -8.54 -15.30 3.42
CA GLN A 156 -7.32 -15.68 2.69
C GLN A 156 -7.53 -15.73 1.16
N ALA A 157 -8.67 -16.21 0.69
CA ALA A 157 -8.98 -16.27 -0.74
C ALA A 157 -9.15 -14.87 -1.34
N GLU A 158 -9.84 -13.97 -0.63
CA GLU A 158 -10.05 -12.58 -1.03
C GLU A 158 -8.73 -11.79 -0.97
N ASN A 159 -7.89 -12.02 0.04
CA ASN A 159 -6.56 -11.42 0.14
C ASN A 159 -5.68 -11.86 -1.04
N MET A 160 -5.69 -13.15 -1.40
CA MET A 160 -4.97 -13.67 -2.56
C MET A 160 -5.45 -12.98 -3.84
N ALA A 161 -6.75 -12.84 -4.02
CA ALA A 161 -7.33 -12.16 -5.17
C ALA A 161 -6.96 -10.66 -5.21
N ALA A 162 -6.95 -9.97 -4.07
CA ALA A 162 -6.56 -8.57 -3.95
C ALA A 162 -5.06 -8.34 -4.26
N VAL A 163 -4.17 -9.23 -3.79
CA VAL A 163 -2.74 -9.19 -4.16
C VAL A 163 -2.58 -9.37 -5.67
N ARG A 164 -3.25 -10.36 -6.27
CA ARG A 164 -3.20 -10.58 -7.72
C ARG A 164 -3.72 -9.39 -8.52
N TYR A 165 -4.81 -8.79 -8.05
CA TYR A 165 -5.37 -7.59 -8.67
C TYR A 165 -4.36 -6.44 -8.67
N GLY A 166 -3.78 -6.12 -7.50
CA GLY A 166 -2.75 -5.07 -7.39
C GLY A 166 -1.51 -5.35 -8.23
N TYR A 167 -1.07 -6.60 -8.31
CA TYR A 167 0.07 -7.02 -9.12
C TYR A 167 -0.18 -6.84 -10.62
N ALA A 168 -1.40 -7.10 -11.05
CA ALA A 168 -1.81 -7.04 -12.45
C ALA A 168 -2.18 -5.63 -12.94
N LEU A 169 -2.34 -4.64 -12.04
CA LEU A 169 -2.61 -3.26 -12.42
C LEU A 169 -1.56 -2.77 -13.41
N THR A 170 -2.02 -2.31 -14.57
CA THR A 170 -1.18 -1.69 -15.59
C THR A 170 -1.12 -0.18 -15.39
N ASP A 171 -0.06 0.45 -15.90
CA ASP A 171 0.06 1.92 -15.84
C ASP A 171 -1.10 2.61 -16.55
N GLU A 172 -1.68 1.98 -17.58
CA GLU A 172 -2.89 2.47 -18.23
C GLU A 172 -4.10 2.42 -17.31
N GLN A 173 -4.35 1.30 -16.62
CA GLN A 173 -5.45 1.21 -15.67
C GLN A 173 -5.29 2.21 -14.53
N ILE A 174 -4.09 2.36 -13.98
CA ILE A 174 -3.81 3.33 -12.90
C ILE A 174 -4.18 4.75 -13.36
N ARG A 175 -3.78 5.17 -14.57
CA ARG A 175 -4.14 6.48 -15.13
C ARG A 175 -5.64 6.71 -15.31
N HIS A 176 -6.45 5.65 -15.47
CA HIS A 176 -7.90 5.75 -15.64
C HIS A 176 -8.68 5.58 -14.33
N ILE A 177 -8.07 4.98 -13.30
CA ILE A 177 -8.69 4.78 -11.99
C ILE A 177 -8.81 6.11 -11.23
N VAL A 178 -7.98 7.10 -11.56
CA VAL A 178 -7.91 8.38 -10.84
C VAL A 178 -8.40 9.54 -11.72
N PRO A 179 -9.70 9.89 -11.71
CA PRO A 179 -10.07 11.28 -11.77
C PRO A 179 -9.68 11.91 -10.43
N GLU A 180 -8.67 12.78 -10.43
CA GLU A 180 -8.06 13.44 -9.25
C GLU A 180 -9.10 13.96 -8.23
N GLN A 181 -10.25 14.44 -8.71
CA GLN A 181 -11.34 14.97 -7.88
C GLN A 181 -12.24 13.89 -7.25
N ALA A 182 -12.47 12.75 -7.91
CA ALA A 182 -13.43 11.76 -7.43
C ALA A 182 -12.88 10.93 -6.27
N ALA A 183 -11.58 10.63 -6.27
CA ALA A 183 -10.94 9.82 -5.24
C ALA A 183 -10.71 10.61 -3.94
N ALA A 184 -10.39 11.91 -4.06
CA ALA A 184 -10.21 12.81 -2.92
C ALA A 184 -11.52 12.96 -2.13
N GLU A 185 -12.63 13.23 -2.82
CA GLU A 185 -13.96 13.31 -2.19
C GLU A 185 -14.36 11.97 -1.55
N PHE A 186 -14.10 10.85 -2.24
CA PHE A 186 -14.46 9.52 -1.75
C PHE A 186 -13.78 9.19 -0.41
N ALA A 187 -12.47 9.43 -0.28
CA ALA A 187 -11.73 9.09 0.93
C ALA A 187 -12.20 9.92 2.14
N GLU A 188 -12.43 11.22 1.94
CA GLU A 188 -12.95 12.11 2.97
C GLU A 188 -14.36 11.71 3.41
N ASP A 189 -15.27 11.51 2.45
CA ASP A 189 -16.66 11.14 2.72
C ASP A 189 -16.75 9.76 3.39
N TYR A 190 -15.91 8.81 2.98
CA TYR A 190 -15.84 7.50 3.61
C TYR A 190 -15.36 7.61 5.06
N ALA A 191 -14.29 8.39 5.31
CA ALA A 191 -13.77 8.59 6.65
C ALA A 191 -14.79 9.28 7.57
N GLU A 192 -15.51 10.29 7.05
CA GLU A 192 -16.58 10.98 7.78
C GLU A 192 -17.73 10.02 8.13
N ALA A 193 -18.18 9.21 7.17
CA ALA A 193 -19.24 8.23 7.41
C ALA A 193 -18.83 7.15 8.42
N ILE A 194 -17.59 6.66 8.37
CA ILE A 194 -17.05 5.73 9.38
C ILE A 194 -16.98 6.41 10.76
N ALA A 195 -16.54 7.67 10.83
CA ALA A 195 -16.48 8.43 12.08
C ALA A 195 -17.87 8.70 12.67
N ALA A 196 -18.88 8.88 11.81
CA ALA A 196 -20.30 8.98 12.19
C ALA A 196 -20.91 7.62 12.61
N GLY A 197 -20.16 6.52 12.52
CA GLY A 197 -20.57 5.20 12.98
C GLY A 197 -21.31 4.37 11.93
N HIS A 198 -21.35 4.80 10.68
CA HIS A 198 -21.93 4.00 9.60
C HIS A 198 -21.08 2.73 9.40
N PRO A 199 -21.71 1.57 9.16
CA PRO A 199 -20.98 0.37 8.78
C PRO A 199 -20.29 0.60 7.43
N PRO A 200 -19.14 -0.04 7.16
CA PRO A 200 -18.37 0.18 5.93
C PRO A 200 -19.22 0.14 4.65
N LYS A 201 -20.14 -0.83 4.54
CA LYS A 201 -21.03 -0.94 3.38
C LYS A 201 -21.86 0.33 3.12
N GLU A 202 -22.39 0.95 4.17
CA GLU A 202 -23.20 2.16 4.07
C GLU A 202 -22.34 3.41 3.87
N ALA A 203 -21.16 3.46 4.53
CA ALA A 203 -20.18 4.51 4.30
C ALA A 203 -19.72 4.57 2.83
N ILE A 204 -19.65 3.43 2.15
CA ILE A 204 -19.33 3.35 0.72
C ILE A 204 -20.44 3.96 -0.15
N GLU A 205 -21.71 3.68 0.16
CA GLU A 205 -22.85 4.24 -0.60
C GLU A 205 -22.91 5.76 -0.43
N LEU A 206 -22.61 6.26 0.78
CA LEU A 206 -22.53 7.68 1.07
C LEU A 206 -21.37 8.36 0.34
N ALA A 207 -20.16 7.76 0.39
CA ALA A 207 -18.96 8.30 -0.24
C ALA A 207 -18.95 8.20 -1.78
N GLY A 208 -19.71 7.25 -2.34
CA GLY A 208 -19.86 7.09 -3.79
C GLY A 208 -20.92 8.00 -4.42
N THR A 209 -21.61 8.83 -3.63
CA THR A 209 -22.61 9.78 -4.13
C THR A 209 -21.92 11.12 -4.41
N PRO A 210 -21.85 11.60 -5.67
CA PRO A 210 -21.25 12.89 -5.97
C PRO A 210 -21.90 14.01 -5.16
N ARG A 211 -21.10 14.90 -4.57
CA ARG A 211 -21.64 16.09 -3.90
C ARG A 211 -22.34 16.95 -4.96
N ASP A 212 -23.66 17.10 -4.82
CA ASP A 212 -24.46 17.99 -5.67
C ASP A 212 -24.10 19.45 -5.33
N ASP A 213 -22.97 19.94 -5.87
CA ASP A 213 -22.53 21.33 -5.71
C ASP A 213 -23.45 22.33 -6.44
N ALA A 214 -24.50 21.84 -7.12
CA ALA A 214 -25.48 22.65 -7.84
C ALA A 214 -26.62 23.23 -6.96
N ALA A 215 -26.68 22.94 -5.66
CA ALA A 215 -27.85 23.32 -4.84
C ALA A 215 -27.78 24.71 -4.16
N TRP A 216 -26.67 25.45 -4.22
CA TRP A 216 -26.51 26.75 -3.51
C TRP A 216 -26.13 27.94 -4.40
N ALA A 217 -26.51 27.91 -5.68
CA ALA A 217 -26.52 29.10 -6.55
C ALA A 217 -27.97 29.50 -6.88
N GLY A 218 -28.69 30.01 -5.88
CA GLY A 218 -30.05 30.57 -6.00
C GLY A 218 -30.18 31.86 -5.23
#